data_AF-A0A2K4ZKT9-F1
#
_entry.id   AF-A0A2K4ZKT9-F1
#
_cell.length_a   1.000
_cell.length_b   1.000
_cell.length_c   1.000
_cell.angle_alpha   90.00
_cell.angle_beta   90.00
_cell.angle_gamma   90.00
#
_symmetry.space_group_name_H-M   'P 1'
#
loop_
_entity.id
_entity.type
_entity.pdbx_description
1 polymer ?
#
loop_
_entity_poly.entity_id
_entity_poly.type
_entity_poly.pdbx_seq_one_letter_code
_entity_poly.pdbx_strand_id
1 'polypeptide(L)'
;MKKKYIIFILGIAMAAAISGCGRTSHKAPGEEIISEAETSMEESFSVEEISDKVQEDKETEKQSEESEVSEAQEETAPQEMKAPETEPDTTVYGNTPGNIMGGGLFLEDDNYFYLYHGYDNCVYRTDRKTGISDKLVDGYCLQLNLVDGKIYANNAQEESVIEINPESGQVTEIRKGGVEYLMAADRELYFMDTSDNSLRKLSLDSMEETVLVDQPIVTPCIYKDRVYFALDSEEHFLYSVPREGGEMTRINEVHAYMPTIYKDRIYYLGMENEEYSIRVMGLDGSGEKIVVETDAVFMNLFRDRLYYVDGTDRSKVYFIDLEAESQVPESVELEARIEEAVNRYAIETVSEYRLDGYMGLNFQQDYMAFMCAETMDGQQYMDEYLYEVEGDRVLPVAYFFVDRKVMEAAMKEATKEAKEESANLGQTAPSAPQTPARTYPPGNYSPGSIYGPKLSQAELDQVADAVQAYLNSYDFSAMSDYDKVETAHDYLCSICEFAPDWRYNRANTAWGALVYYEAQCSGYARAMKALCDAMGIGCYYVHADEYAMNPSHQWNEVCIDGNWYIIDVQGNDKSGFRAFYLLSDDTYGAMSGMSWDRSSVPACPADYY
;
A
#
# COMPACT_ATOMS: atom_id res chain seq x y z
N MET A 1 10.07 -12.19 -12.59
CA MET A 1 10.08 -13.22 -13.68
C MET A 1 9.03 -12.83 -14.71
N LYS A 2 9.35 -12.72 -16.01
CA LYS A 2 8.39 -12.28 -17.04
C LYS A 2 7.31 -13.34 -17.29
N LYS A 3 6.06 -13.08 -16.89
CA LYS A 3 4.85 -13.82 -17.30
C LYS A 3 3.77 -12.82 -17.73
N LYS A 4 3.04 -13.15 -18.80
CA LYS A 4 2.02 -12.29 -19.41
C LYS A 4 0.61 -12.69 -18.94
N TYR A 5 -0.25 -11.69 -18.76
CA TYR A 5 -1.71 -11.73 -18.64
C TYR A 5 -2.33 -12.61 -17.54
N ILE A 6 -3.05 -11.97 -16.62
CA ILE A 6 -4.23 -12.55 -15.95
C ILE A 6 -5.44 -11.71 -16.36
N ILE A 7 -6.24 -12.23 -17.29
CA ILE A 7 -7.46 -11.59 -17.80
C ILE A 7 -8.64 -11.72 -16.79
N PHE A 8 -8.42 -12.37 -15.64
CA PHE A 8 -9.47 -12.75 -14.70
C PHE A 8 -9.85 -11.67 -13.68
N ILE A 9 -8.91 -10.84 -13.20
CA ILE A 9 -9.21 -9.74 -12.26
C ILE A 9 -10.09 -8.67 -12.93
N LEU A 10 -9.87 -8.43 -14.22
CA LEU A 10 -10.75 -7.63 -15.08
C LEU A 10 -12.21 -8.13 -15.04
N GLY A 11 -12.44 -9.43 -14.81
CA GLY A 11 -13.78 -10.01 -14.75
C GLY A 11 -14.60 -9.65 -13.51
N ILE A 12 -13.98 -9.21 -12.41
CA ILE A 12 -14.68 -8.93 -11.13
C ILE A 12 -14.65 -7.42 -10.83
N ALA A 13 -13.48 -6.77 -10.89
CA ALA A 13 -13.37 -5.33 -10.69
C ALA A 13 -14.03 -4.52 -11.83
N MET A 14 -13.88 -4.93 -13.10
CA MET A 14 -14.69 -4.32 -14.17
C MET A 14 -16.10 -4.89 -14.25
N ALA A 15 -16.44 -6.05 -13.65
CA ALA A 15 -17.86 -6.40 -13.55
C ALA A 15 -18.57 -5.40 -12.63
N ALA A 16 -18.08 -5.19 -11.41
CA ALA A 16 -18.68 -4.22 -10.48
C ALA A 16 -18.80 -2.81 -11.07
N ALA A 17 -17.82 -2.36 -11.88
CA ALA A 17 -17.84 -1.03 -12.51
C ALA A 17 -18.57 -0.95 -13.88
N ILE A 18 -18.68 -2.04 -14.65
CA ILE A 18 -19.29 -2.05 -16.00
C ILE A 18 -20.65 -2.76 -16.04
N SER A 19 -21.02 -3.59 -15.06
CA SER A 19 -22.39 -4.11 -14.97
C SER A 19 -23.39 -3.01 -14.62
N GLY A 20 -22.98 -1.98 -13.86
CA GLY A 20 -23.73 -0.74 -13.69
C GLY A 20 -23.71 0.16 -14.93
N CYS A 21 -22.60 0.16 -15.69
CA CYS A 21 -22.44 0.94 -16.93
C CYS A 21 -22.59 0.08 -18.21
N GLY A 22 -23.76 -0.55 -18.36
CA GLY A 22 -24.26 -1.08 -19.63
C GLY A 22 -23.75 -2.46 -20.06
N ARG A 23 -24.63 -3.48 -19.96
CA ARG A 23 -24.50 -4.74 -20.71
C ARG A 23 -25.69 -4.98 -21.63
N THR A 24 -25.50 -4.72 -22.93
CA THR A 24 -26.27 -5.42 -23.96
C THR A 24 -25.77 -6.88 -24.04
N SER A 25 -26.70 -7.83 -24.05
CA SER A 25 -26.38 -9.26 -24.02
C SER A 25 -25.65 -9.74 -25.28
N HIS A 26 -24.65 -10.62 -25.17
CA HIS A 26 -24.52 -11.75 -26.10
C HIS A 26 -23.67 -12.93 -25.60
N LYS A 27 -23.85 -14.07 -26.27
CA LYS A 27 -23.41 -15.41 -25.87
C LYS A 27 -21.95 -15.69 -26.23
N ALA A 28 -21.26 -16.48 -25.41
CA ALA A 28 -19.97 -17.08 -25.74
C ALA A 28 -20.09 -18.17 -26.83
N PRO A 29 -19.12 -18.28 -27.75
CA PRO A 29 -18.82 -19.48 -28.52
C PRO A 29 -17.52 -20.16 -28.05
N GLY A 30 -17.44 -21.49 -28.24
CA GLY A 30 -16.33 -22.32 -27.79
C GLY A 30 -15.18 -22.50 -28.79
N GLU A 31 -14.27 -23.40 -28.45
CA GLU A 31 -13.02 -23.71 -29.16
C GLU A 31 -13.24 -24.29 -30.57
N GLU A 32 -12.48 -23.81 -31.56
CA GLU A 32 -11.89 -24.68 -32.59
C GLU A 32 -10.63 -24.05 -33.21
N ILE A 33 -9.67 -24.89 -33.61
CA ILE A 33 -8.36 -24.50 -34.17
C ILE A 33 -8.42 -24.75 -35.69
N ILE A 34 -7.82 -23.89 -36.53
CA ILE A 34 -6.93 -24.23 -37.68
C ILE A 34 -6.73 -23.06 -38.70
N SER A 35 -5.44 -22.77 -38.95
CA SER A 35 -4.74 -22.20 -40.14
C SER A 35 -5.29 -21.08 -41.06
N GLU A 36 -4.36 -20.15 -41.32
CA GLU A 36 -3.99 -19.55 -42.62
C GLU A 36 -4.92 -18.55 -43.36
N ALA A 37 -4.40 -17.31 -43.43
CA ALA A 37 -4.37 -16.35 -44.54
C ALA A 37 -5.42 -16.41 -45.69
N GLU A 38 -6.08 -15.28 -45.95
CA GLU A 38 -5.65 -14.34 -47.00
C GLU A 38 -6.42 -13.00 -46.96
N THR A 39 -5.90 -12.00 -47.67
CA THR A 39 -6.44 -10.64 -47.82
C THR A 39 -7.55 -10.53 -48.88
N SER A 40 -8.57 -9.69 -48.65
CA SER A 40 -9.11 -8.81 -49.72
C SER A 40 -10.02 -7.68 -49.19
N MET A 41 -10.03 -6.56 -49.94
CA MET A 41 -10.92 -5.40 -49.78
C MET A 41 -12.34 -5.66 -50.31
N GLU A 42 -13.28 -4.78 -49.93
CA GLU A 42 -14.34 -4.09 -50.72
C GLU A 42 -15.55 -3.83 -49.80
N GLU A 43 -15.77 -2.59 -49.32
CA GLU A 43 -16.41 -1.43 -49.98
C GLU A 43 -17.94 -1.51 -50.18
N SER A 44 -18.60 -0.47 -49.63
CA SER A 44 -19.94 0.05 -49.96
C SER A 44 -21.18 -0.79 -49.61
N PHE A 45 -22.15 -0.17 -48.92
CA PHE A 45 -23.31 0.43 -49.59
C PHE A 45 -24.03 1.46 -48.70
N SER A 46 -24.52 2.53 -49.33
CA SER A 46 -25.25 3.66 -48.76
C SER A 46 -26.77 3.48 -48.83
N VAL A 47 -27.55 4.09 -47.93
CA VAL A 47 -28.87 4.68 -48.24
C VAL A 47 -29.06 6.00 -47.46
N GLU A 48 -29.81 6.92 -48.05
CA GLU A 48 -29.96 8.35 -47.71
C GLU A 48 -30.90 8.64 -46.52
N GLU A 49 -30.68 9.80 -45.88
CA GLU A 49 -31.63 10.44 -44.95
C GLU A 49 -32.79 11.11 -45.69
N ILE A 50 -33.97 11.19 -45.04
CA ILE A 50 -35.09 12.03 -45.46
C ILE A 50 -35.46 12.96 -44.29
N SER A 51 -35.64 14.25 -44.59
CA SER A 51 -36.07 15.29 -43.65
C SER A 51 -37.57 15.21 -43.35
N ASP A 52 -37.99 15.77 -42.21
CA ASP A 52 -38.79 17.01 -42.24
C ASP A 52 -39.01 17.64 -40.86
N LYS A 53 -39.34 18.93 -40.88
CA LYS A 53 -39.53 19.81 -39.71
C LYS A 53 -41.01 19.92 -39.33
N VAL A 54 -41.29 20.21 -38.05
CA VAL A 54 -42.45 21.01 -37.63
C VAL A 54 -42.03 22.01 -36.55
N GLN A 55 -42.51 23.25 -36.65
CA GLN A 55 -42.51 24.26 -35.59
C GLN A 55 -43.94 24.35 -35.04
N GLU A 56 -44.13 24.73 -33.77
CA GLU A 56 -45.35 25.46 -33.40
C GLU A 56 -45.15 26.44 -32.23
N ASP A 57 -46.02 27.44 -32.21
CA ASP A 57 -45.83 28.81 -31.74
C ASP A 57 -45.90 29.08 -30.22
N LYS A 58 -45.55 30.33 -29.87
CA LYS A 58 -45.88 30.98 -28.59
C LYS A 58 -47.26 31.61 -28.66
N GLU A 59 -48.00 31.60 -27.55
CA GLU A 59 -48.95 32.68 -27.24
C GLU A 59 -48.84 33.12 -25.78
N THR A 60 -49.38 34.30 -25.46
CA THR A 60 -49.13 35.01 -24.20
C THR A 60 -50.39 35.74 -23.78
N GLU A 61 -50.87 35.52 -22.56
CA GLU A 61 -51.84 36.41 -21.92
C GLU A 61 -51.36 36.87 -20.53
N LYS A 62 -51.50 38.17 -20.29
CA LYS A 62 -51.35 38.82 -18.98
C LYS A 62 -52.74 39.11 -18.43
N GLN A 63 -52.91 38.92 -17.12
CA GLN A 63 -53.78 39.79 -16.34
C GLN A 63 -53.05 40.31 -15.10
N SER A 64 -53.60 41.37 -14.53
CA SER A 64 -52.91 42.36 -13.70
C SER A 64 -53.71 42.68 -12.45
N GLU A 65 -53.04 42.87 -11.32
CA GLU A 65 -53.43 43.58 -10.09
C GLU A 65 -52.33 43.24 -9.05
N GLU A 66 -51.96 44.05 -8.07
CA GLU A 66 -52.16 45.49 -7.83
C GLU A 66 -50.97 45.96 -6.96
N SER A 67 -50.62 47.26 -6.98
CA SER A 67 -49.43 47.75 -6.26
C SER A 67 -49.78 48.43 -4.93
N GLU A 68 -49.46 47.80 -3.80
CA GLU A 68 -49.34 48.49 -2.51
C GLU A 68 -47.90 48.41 -1.98
N VAL A 69 -47.42 49.53 -1.44
CA VAL A 69 -46.09 49.69 -0.85
C VAL A 69 -46.26 49.88 0.64
N SER A 70 -45.76 48.94 1.46
CA SER A 70 -45.67 49.11 2.91
C SER A 70 -44.32 48.66 3.45
N GLU A 71 -43.64 49.64 4.06
CA GLU A 71 -42.72 49.57 5.19
C GLU A 71 -41.77 48.35 5.32
N ALA A 72 -40.48 48.63 5.09
CA ALA A 72 -39.40 47.70 5.44
C ALA A 72 -39.35 47.46 6.96
N GLN A 73 -39.35 46.18 7.35
CA GLN A 73 -38.90 45.72 8.66
C GLN A 73 -37.54 45.03 8.48
N GLU A 74 -36.63 45.24 9.44
CA GLU A 74 -35.31 44.59 9.44
C GLU A 74 -35.48 43.07 9.61
N GLU A 75 -35.09 42.29 8.60
CA GLU A 75 -34.88 40.86 8.77
C GLU A 75 -33.69 40.66 9.72
N THR A 76 -33.98 40.21 10.94
CA THR A 76 -32.97 39.62 11.81
C THR A 76 -32.41 38.38 11.11
N ALA A 77 -31.09 38.35 10.90
CA ALA A 77 -30.39 37.21 10.30
C ALA A 77 -30.83 35.87 10.95
N PRO A 78 -30.94 34.78 10.17
CA PRO A 78 -31.28 33.48 10.73
C PRO A 78 -30.29 33.11 11.84
N GLN A 79 -30.81 32.82 13.03
CA GLN A 79 -30.00 32.14 14.03
C GLN A 79 -29.64 30.77 13.47
N GLU A 80 -28.34 30.45 13.45
CA GLU A 80 -27.87 29.11 13.09
C GLU A 80 -28.60 28.08 13.95
N MET A 81 -29.50 27.32 13.33
CA MET A 81 -29.92 26.05 13.91
C MET A 81 -28.67 25.17 13.93
N LYS A 82 -28.04 25.04 15.11
CA LYS A 82 -27.12 23.95 15.36
C LYS A 82 -27.77 22.67 14.83
N ALA A 83 -27.08 21.99 13.92
CA ALA A 83 -27.49 20.67 13.48
C ALA A 83 -27.74 19.81 14.73
N PRO A 84 -28.82 18.99 14.76
CA PRO A 84 -29.05 18.09 15.87
C PRO A 84 -27.80 17.23 16.07
N GLU A 85 -27.32 17.13 17.30
CA GLU A 85 -26.20 16.26 17.65
C GLU A 85 -26.60 14.83 17.30
N THR A 86 -26.06 14.28 16.21
CA THR A 86 -26.40 12.93 15.75
C THR A 86 -25.79 11.91 16.70
N GLU A 87 -26.51 10.82 16.98
CA GLU A 87 -25.96 9.80 17.88
C GLU A 87 -24.70 9.19 17.25
N PRO A 88 -23.62 9.02 18.05
CA PRO A 88 -22.36 8.50 17.55
C PRO A 88 -22.55 7.09 17.00
N ASP A 89 -21.89 6.79 15.88
CA ASP A 89 -21.85 5.42 15.38
C ASP A 89 -21.02 4.55 16.34
N THR A 90 -21.62 3.48 16.85
CA THR A 90 -20.98 2.50 17.72
C THR A 90 -20.76 1.16 17.03
N THR A 91 -21.08 1.07 15.73
CA THR A 91 -20.96 -0.15 14.93
C THR A 91 -19.49 -0.50 14.71
N VAL A 92 -19.12 -1.76 14.91
CA VAL A 92 -17.76 -2.23 14.61
C VAL A 92 -17.72 -2.82 13.21
N TYR A 93 -17.22 -2.06 12.23
CA TYR A 93 -17.09 -2.52 10.85
C TYR A 93 -15.84 -3.38 10.67
N GLY A 94 -15.98 -4.53 9.98
CA GLY A 94 -14.83 -5.38 9.66
C GLY A 94 -14.01 -4.91 8.46
N ASN A 95 -14.61 -4.10 7.58
CA ASN A 95 -13.94 -3.28 6.57
C ASN A 95 -14.88 -2.13 6.16
N THR A 96 -14.37 -1.11 5.46
CA THR A 96 -15.25 -0.02 4.97
C THR A 96 -16.05 -0.49 3.74
N PRO A 97 -17.30 -0.02 3.55
CA PRO A 97 -18.07 -0.33 2.34
C PRO A 97 -17.33 0.04 1.05
N GLY A 98 -16.68 1.21 1.02
CA GLY A 98 -15.90 1.64 -0.14
C GLY A 98 -14.66 0.77 -0.43
N ASN A 99 -14.01 0.20 0.60
CA ASN A 99 -12.98 -0.82 0.38
C ASN A 99 -13.58 -2.08 -0.25
N ILE A 100 -14.71 -2.59 0.27
CA ILE A 100 -15.39 -3.78 -0.28
C ILE A 100 -15.82 -3.56 -1.75
N MET A 101 -16.27 -2.34 -2.08
CA MET A 101 -16.53 -1.91 -3.47
C MET A 101 -15.23 -1.87 -4.31
N GLY A 102 -14.10 -1.48 -3.72
CA GLY A 102 -12.75 -1.59 -4.29
C GLY A 102 -12.12 -2.98 -4.24
N GLY A 103 -12.93 -4.04 -4.14
CA GLY A 103 -12.52 -5.44 -4.06
C GLY A 103 -12.19 -5.96 -2.65
N GLY A 104 -12.10 -5.07 -1.66
CA GLY A 104 -11.82 -5.36 -0.26
C GLY A 104 -10.50 -6.10 -0.08
N LEU A 105 -9.44 -5.57 -0.68
CA LEU A 105 -8.16 -6.26 -0.84
C LEU A 105 -7.20 -6.05 0.34
N PHE A 106 -7.53 -5.18 1.28
CA PHE A 106 -6.64 -4.71 2.33
C PHE A 106 -7.33 -4.64 3.71
N LEU A 107 -6.67 -5.19 4.72
CA LEU A 107 -6.97 -5.07 6.15
C LEU A 107 -5.70 -4.75 6.95
N GLU A 108 -5.89 -4.26 8.17
CA GLU A 108 -4.84 -3.91 9.11
C GLU A 108 -5.24 -4.26 10.55
N ASP A 109 -4.29 -4.74 11.35
CA ASP A 109 -4.38 -4.80 12.81
C ASP A 109 -3.13 -4.17 13.47
N ASP A 110 -3.04 -4.19 14.81
CA ASP A 110 -1.93 -3.61 15.57
C ASP A 110 -0.52 -4.10 15.17
N ASN A 111 -0.41 -5.27 14.53
CA ASN A 111 0.86 -5.92 14.20
C ASN A 111 1.00 -6.23 12.70
N TYR A 112 -0.09 -6.44 11.96
CA TYR A 112 -0.05 -6.94 10.59
C TYR A 112 -0.90 -6.13 9.61
N PHE A 113 -0.38 -6.03 8.39
CA PHE A 113 -1.18 -5.78 7.19
C PHE A 113 -1.61 -7.12 6.58
N TYR A 114 -2.81 -7.17 6.00
CA TYR A 114 -3.26 -8.30 5.19
C TYR A 114 -3.65 -7.80 3.81
N LEU A 115 -2.92 -8.23 2.78
CA LEU A 115 -3.14 -7.82 1.39
C LEU A 115 -3.40 -9.03 0.50
N TYR A 116 -4.43 -8.95 -0.34
CA TYR A 116 -4.57 -9.83 -1.49
C TYR A 116 -3.57 -9.45 -2.59
N HIS A 117 -2.75 -10.41 -3.04
CA HIS A 117 -1.82 -10.26 -4.15
C HIS A 117 -2.40 -10.93 -5.40
N GLY A 118 -2.69 -10.14 -6.43
CA GLY A 118 -3.39 -10.54 -7.64
C GLY A 118 -2.59 -11.47 -8.56
N TYR A 119 -1.26 -11.35 -8.55
CA TYR A 119 -0.40 -12.24 -9.35
C TYR A 119 -0.36 -13.67 -8.80
N ASP A 120 -0.23 -13.83 -7.48
CA ASP A 120 -0.16 -15.15 -6.84
C ASP A 120 -1.54 -15.74 -6.50
N ASN A 121 -2.59 -14.91 -6.51
CA ASN A 121 -3.95 -15.22 -6.05
C ASN A 121 -3.93 -15.79 -4.63
N CYS A 122 -3.47 -14.97 -3.68
CA CYS A 122 -3.37 -15.34 -2.28
C CYS A 122 -3.41 -14.10 -1.38
N VAL A 123 -3.78 -14.29 -0.12
CA VAL A 123 -3.61 -13.25 0.92
C VAL A 123 -2.24 -13.43 1.57
N TYR A 124 -1.47 -12.35 1.62
CA TYR A 124 -0.27 -12.22 2.43
C TYR A 124 -0.59 -11.55 3.76
N ARG A 125 0.14 -11.96 4.80
CA ARG A 125 0.23 -11.30 6.10
C ARG A 125 1.62 -10.68 6.21
N THR A 126 1.69 -9.36 6.29
CA THR A 126 2.94 -8.59 6.38
C THR A 126 3.08 -7.97 7.76
N ASP A 127 4.17 -8.27 8.46
CA ASP A 127 4.48 -7.67 9.76
C ASP A 127 4.76 -6.16 9.61
N ARG A 128 4.02 -5.32 10.34
CA ARG A 128 4.06 -3.85 10.21
C ARG A 128 5.40 -3.23 10.63
N LYS A 129 6.23 -3.95 11.40
CA LYS A 129 7.51 -3.44 11.93
C LYS A 129 8.69 -3.82 11.04
N THR A 130 8.71 -5.08 10.60
CA THR A 130 9.81 -5.67 9.83
C THR A 130 9.55 -5.70 8.33
N GLY A 131 8.31 -5.48 7.88
CA GLY A 131 7.91 -5.64 6.47
C GLY A 131 7.92 -7.10 5.97
N ILE A 132 8.24 -8.07 6.84
CA ILE A 132 8.34 -9.48 6.46
C ILE A 132 6.96 -10.03 6.19
N SER A 133 6.82 -10.70 5.04
CA SER A 133 5.55 -11.23 4.57
C SER A 133 5.51 -12.76 4.56
N ASP A 134 4.51 -13.33 5.24
CA ASP A 134 4.13 -14.73 5.13
C ASP A 134 2.92 -14.83 4.18
N LYS A 135 2.95 -15.76 3.21
CA LYS A 135 1.72 -16.13 2.50
C LYS A 135 0.76 -16.82 3.49
N LEU A 136 -0.40 -16.23 3.73
CA LEU A 136 -1.36 -16.69 4.73
C LEU A 136 -2.31 -17.76 4.18
N VAL A 137 -2.87 -17.54 2.98
CA VAL A 137 -3.79 -18.47 2.31
C VAL A 137 -3.72 -18.32 0.79
N ASP A 138 -3.60 -19.43 0.07
CA ASP A 138 -3.75 -19.50 -1.40
C ASP A 138 -5.25 -19.54 -1.79
N GLY A 139 -5.60 -18.90 -2.90
CA GLY A 139 -6.95 -18.85 -3.46
C GLY A 139 -7.49 -17.43 -3.65
N TYR A 140 -8.56 -17.30 -4.43
CA TYR A 140 -9.25 -16.03 -4.73
C TYR A 140 -10.07 -15.54 -3.53
N CYS A 141 -9.37 -15.16 -2.46
CA CYS A 141 -9.94 -14.64 -1.22
C CYS A 141 -10.05 -13.11 -1.30
N LEU A 142 -11.23 -12.62 -1.66
CA LEU A 142 -11.54 -11.20 -1.86
C LEU A 142 -12.48 -10.70 -0.76
N GLN A 143 -12.75 -9.39 -0.74
CA GLN A 143 -13.73 -8.78 0.17
C GLN A 143 -13.45 -9.14 1.64
N LEU A 144 -12.20 -8.92 2.04
CA LEU A 144 -11.67 -9.26 3.36
C LEU A 144 -12.32 -8.37 4.44
N ASN A 145 -12.74 -8.95 5.56
CA ASN A 145 -13.29 -8.27 6.73
C ASN A 145 -12.64 -8.80 8.02
N LEU A 146 -12.15 -7.94 8.91
CA LEU A 146 -11.58 -8.32 10.20
C LEU A 146 -12.64 -8.25 11.32
N VAL A 147 -13.03 -9.38 11.91
CA VAL A 147 -13.99 -9.44 13.03
C VAL A 147 -13.40 -10.28 14.16
N ASP A 148 -13.33 -9.71 15.36
CA ASP A 148 -12.79 -10.35 16.58
C ASP A 148 -11.43 -11.06 16.38
N GLY A 149 -10.52 -10.43 15.64
CA GLY A 149 -9.18 -10.97 15.35
C GLY A 149 -9.16 -12.13 14.34
N LYS A 150 -10.23 -12.30 13.55
CA LYS A 150 -10.31 -13.26 12.45
C LYS A 150 -10.67 -12.58 11.14
N ILE A 151 -10.19 -13.12 10.02
CA ILE A 151 -10.49 -12.58 8.69
C ILE A 151 -11.61 -13.40 8.07
N TYR A 152 -12.70 -12.74 7.69
CA TYR A 152 -13.77 -13.32 6.87
C TYR A 152 -13.60 -12.85 5.43
N ALA A 153 -13.72 -13.78 4.47
CA ALA A 153 -13.45 -13.49 3.06
C ALA A 153 -14.43 -14.24 2.14
N ASN A 154 -14.65 -13.65 0.97
CA ASN A 154 -15.28 -14.30 -0.17
C ASN A 154 -14.23 -15.16 -0.89
N ASN A 155 -14.38 -16.48 -0.85
CA ASN A 155 -13.61 -17.39 -1.68
C ASN A 155 -14.34 -17.59 -3.02
N ALA A 156 -14.03 -16.72 -3.97
CA ALA A 156 -14.69 -16.66 -5.27
C ALA A 156 -14.44 -17.92 -6.15
N GLN A 157 -13.39 -18.69 -5.86
CA GLN A 157 -13.05 -19.90 -6.61
C GLN A 157 -13.91 -21.11 -6.23
N GLU A 158 -14.17 -21.29 -4.93
CA GLU A 158 -14.94 -22.44 -4.40
C GLU A 158 -16.38 -22.04 -4.02
N GLU A 159 -16.85 -20.85 -4.45
CA GLU A 159 -18.18 -20.30 -4.18
C GLU A 159 -18.58 -20.41 -2.70
N SER A 160 -17.82 -19.76 -1.80
CA SER A 160 -18.06 -19.83 -0.35
C SER A 160 -17.60 -18.58 0.41
N VAL A 161 -18.18 -18.38 1.59
CA VAL A 161 -17.63 -17.49 2.62
C VAL A 161 -16.75 -18.32 3.54
N ILE A 162 -15.52 -17.85 3.79
CA ILE A 162 -14.53 -18.51 4.62
C ILE A 162 -14.10 -17.62 5.80
N GLU A 163 -13.72 -18.26 6.90
CA GLU A 163 -12.98 -17.69 8.03
C GLU A 163 -11.52 -18.15 7.93
N ILE A 164 -10.59 -17.22 8.04
CA ILE A 164 -9.14 -17.44 8.05
C ILE A 164 -8.63 -17.05 9.43
N ASN A 165 -7.99 -17.99 10.13
CA ASN A 165 -7.26 -17.72 11.36
C ASN A 165 -5.94 -16.99 11.03
N PRO A 166 -5.72 -15.72 11.44
CA PRO A 166 -4.58 -14.95 10.97
C PRO A 166 -3.23 -15.39 11.52
N GLU A 167 -3.20 -16.13 12.63
CA GLU A 167 -1.96 -16.67 13.22
C GLU A 167 -1.45 -17.90 12.45
N SER A 168 -2.36 -18.83 12.15
CA SER A 168 -2.04 -20.18 11.63
C SER A 168 -2.31 -20.38 10.14
N GLY A 169 -3.05 -19.47 9.48
CA GLY A 169 -3.53 -19.65 8.11
C GLY A 169 -4.62 -20.73 7.96
N GLN A 170 -5.16 -21.24 9.08
CA GLN A 170 -6.24 -22.24 9.00
C GLN A 170 -7.50 -21.61 8.42
N VAL A 171 -8.00 -22.19 7.33
CA VAL A 171 -9.26 -21.82 6.69
C VAL A 171 -10.40 -22.72 7.18
N THR A 172 -11.55 -22.11 7.49
CA THR A 172 -12.81 -22.78 7.83
C THR A 172 -13.91 -22.26 6.91
N GLU A 173 -14.65 -23.14 6.24
CA GLU A 173 -15.84 -22.76 5.49
C GLU A 173 -16.96 -22.34 6.47
N ILE A 174 -17.46 -21.13 6.30
CA ILE A 174 -18.54 -20.54 7.12
C ILE A 174 -19.89 -20.73 6.45
N ARG A 175 -19.94 -20.55 5.12
CA ARG A 175 -21.18 -20.61 4.33
C ARG A 175 -20.89 -21.01 2.88
N LYS A 176 -21.72 -21.89 2.31
CA LYS A 176 -21.63 -22.33 0.90
C LYS A 176 -22.51 -21.50 -0.02
N GLY A 177 -22.08 -21.37 -1.27
CA GLY A 177 -22.74 -20.58 -2.31
C GLY A 177 -22.03 -19.25 -2.50
N GLY A 178 -21.88 -18.84 -3.76
CA GLY A 178 -21.22 -17.60 -4.15
C GLY A 178 -21.87 -16.38 -3.51
N VAL A 179 -21.04 -15.38 -3.21
CA VAL A 179 -21.45 -14.09 -2.66
C VAL A 179 -20.72 -12.96 -3.37
N GLU A 180 -21.30 -11.76 -3.31
CA GLU A 180 -20.61 -10.51 -3.60
C GLU A 180 -20.95 -9.47 -2.52
N TYR A 181 -20.16 -8.39 -2.48
CA TYR A 181 -20.27 -7.31 -1.50
C TYR A 181 -20.23 -7.80 -0.04
N LEU A 182 -19.35 -8.77 0.25
CA LEU A 182 -19.18 -9.28 1.61
C LEU A 182 -18.68 -8.17 2.54
N MET A 183 -19.51 -7.77 3.49
CA MET A 183 -19.24 -6.77 4.51
C MET A 183 -19.50 -7.37 5.89
N ALA A 184 -18.82 -6.89 6.92
CA ALA A 184 -19.12 -7.20 8.31
C ALA A 184 -19.47 -5.95 9.11
N ALA A 185 -20.51 -6.07 9.93
CA ALA A 185 -20.88 -5.09 10.94
C ALA A 185 -21.19 -5.83 12.25
N ASP A 186 -20.48 -5.45 13.31
CA ASP A 186 -20.46 -6.14 14.59
C ASP A 186 -20.11 -7.64 14.41
N ARG A 187 -20.96 -8.56 14.83
CA ARG A 187 -20.80 -10.01 14.62
C ARG A 187 -21.76 -10.58 13.58
N GLU A 188 -22.08 -9.78 12.57
CA GLU A 188 -22.93 -10.15 11.43
C GLU A 188 -22.21 -9.91 10.10
N LEU A 189 -22.32 -10.87 9.20
CA LEU A 189 -21.89 -10.73 7.81
C LEU A 189 -23.10 -10.35 6.94
N TYR A 190 -22.92 -9.43 6.01
CA TYR A 190 -23.91 -9.00 5.02
C TYR A 190 -23.34 -9.21 3.63
N PHE A 191 -24.15 -9.69 2.70
CA PHE A 191 -23.72 -9.99 1.34
C PHE A 191 -24.89 -10.08 0.37
N MET A 192 -24.60 -9.92 -0.92
CA MET A 192 -25.47 -10.37 -2.00
C MET A 192 -25.22 -11.86 -2.27
N ASP A 193 -26.26 -12.70 -2.31
CA ASP A 193 -26.15 -14.08 -2.78
C ASP A 193 -26.18 -14.11 -4.32
N THR A 194 -25.15 -14.65 -4.97
CA THR A 194 -25.03 -14.61 -6.44
C THR A 194 -25.96 -15.58 -7.18
N SER A 195 -26.77 -16.37 -6.48
CA SER A 195 -27.76 -17.27 -7.09
C SER A 195 -29.10 -16.60 -7.41
N ASP A 196 -29.43 -15.51 -6.70
CA ASP A 196 -30.68 -14.75 -6.88
C ASP A 196 -30.51 -13.21 -6.73
N ASN A 197 -29.29 -12.74 -6.47
CA ASN A 197 -28.92 -11.35 -6.18
C ASN A 197 -29.62 -10.73 -4.95
N SER A 198 -30.17 -11.55 -4.05
CA SER A 198 -30.81 -11.07 -2.81
C SER A 198 -29.80 -10.57 -1.79
N LEU A 199 -30.16 -9.52 -1.04
CA LEU A 199 -29.37 -9.05 0.12
C LEU A 199 -29.69 -9.92 1.33
N ARG A 200 -28.67 -10.53 1.94
CA ARG A 200 -28.80 -11.41 3.10
C ARG A 200 -27.86 -10.99 4.23
N LYS A 201 -28.19 -11.40 5.45
CA LYS A 201 -27.30 -11.34 6.62
C LYS A 201 -27.11 -12.71 7.27
N LEU A 202 -25.95 -12.96 7.84
CA LEU A 202 -25.57 -14.18 8.57
C LEU A 202 -25.00 -13.79 9.94
N SER A 203 -25.57 -14.30 11.03
CA SER A 203 -25.00 -14.12 12.37
C SER A 203 -23.80 -15.06 12.58
N LEU A 204 -22.66 -14.51 13.04
CA LEU A 204 -21.48 -15.29 13.43
C LEU A 204 -21.63 -16.00 14.79
N ASP A 205 -22.73 -15.77 15.51
CA ASP A 205 -23.01 -16.39 16.80
C ASP A 205 -23.99 -17.57 16.67
N SER A 206 -25.07 -17.42 15.91
CA SER A 206 -26.07 -18.47 15.69
C SER A 206 -25.86 -19.26 14.39
N MET A 207 -25.07 -18.75 13.45
CA MET A 207 -24.96 -19.25 12.07
C MET A 207 -26.31 -19.23 11.30
N GLU A 208 -27.24 -18.37 11.71
CA GLU A 208 -28.55 -18.18 11.06
C GLU A 208 -28.44 -17.16 9.92
N GLU A 209 -28.84 -17.58 8.71
CA GLU A 209 -28.91 -16.72 7.51
C GLU A 209 -30.35 -16.19 7.34
N THR A 210 -30.49 -14.88 7.17
CA THR A 210 -31.75 -14.15 6.97
C THR A 210 -31.71 -13.38 5.65
N VAL A 211 -32.76 -13.50 4.83
CA VAL A 211 -32.95 -12.64 3.67
C VAL A 211 -33.51 -11.29 4.13
N LEU A 212 -32.80 -10.20 3.84
CA LEU A 212 -33.24 -8.83 4.15
C LEU A 212 -34.02 -8.20 2.99
N VAL A 213 -33.60 -8.47 1.75
CA VAL A 213 -34.24 -8.00 0.52
C VAL A 213 -34.24 -9.15 -0.48
N ASP A 214 -35.42 -9.56 -0.94
CA ASP A 214 -35.63 -10.68 -1.86
C ASP A 214 -35.57 -10.28 -3.36
N GLN A 215 -35.30 -9.01 -3.63
CA GLN A 215 -35.07 -8.45 -4.96
C GLN A 215 -33.57 -8.31 -5.24
N PRO A 216 -33.15 -8.42 -6.52
CA PRO A 216 -31.79 -8.11 -6.96
C PRO A 216 -31.30 -6.72 -6.51
N ILE A 217 -30.11 -6.66 -5.90
CA ILE A 217 -29.46 -5.43 -5.44
C ILE A 217 -28.08 -5.21 -6.09
N VAL A 218 -27.58 -3.97 -6.05
CA VAL A 218 -26.17 -3.64 -6.30
C VAL A 218 -25.64 -2.62 -5.28
N THR A 219 -24.31 -2.64 -5.11
CA THR A 219 -23.56 -1.65 -4.32
C THR A 219 -24.12 -1.37 -2.91
N PRO A 220 -24.31 -2.39 -2.05
CA PRO A 220 -24.80 -2.18 -0.69
C PRO A 220 -23.74 -1.55 0.23
N CYS A 221 -24.20 -0.76 1.18
CA CYS A 221 -23.42 -0.02 2.16
C CYS A 221 -24.12 -0.06 3.53
N ILE A 222 -23.46 -0.62 4.54
CA ILE A 222 -23.99 -0.66 5.92
C ILE A 222 -23.63 0.64 6.64
N TYR A 223 -24.59 1.23 7.34
CA TYR A 223 -24.33 2.37 8.23
C TYR A 223 -25.30 2.36 9.42
N LYS A 224 -24.75 2.42 10.64
CA LYS A 224 -25.50 2.30 11.91
C LYS A 224 -26.47 1.11 11.91
N ASP A 225 -27.77 1.38 12.01
CA ASP A 225 -28.86 0.42 12.08
C ASP A 225 -29.46 0.03 10.71
N ARG A 226 -28.91 0.53 9.59
CA ARG A 226 -29.49 0.35 8.24
C ARG A 226 -28.48 -0.17 7.22
N VAL A 227 -29.01 -0.71 6.13
CA VAL A 227 -28.27 -0.98 4.88
C VAL A 227 -28.88 -0.14 3.78
N TYR A 228 -28.01 0.55 3.03
CA TYR A 228 -28.31 1.40 1.88
C TYR A 228 -27.82 0.69 0.61
N PHE A 229 -28.61 0.63 -0.45
CA PHE A 229 -28.27 -0.14 -1.66
C PHE A 229 -29.11 0.36 -2.84
N ALA A 230 -28.67 0.10 -4.07
CA ALA A 230 -29.50 0.30 -5.26
C ALA A 230 -30.15 -1.03 -5.67
N LEU A 231 -31.34 -0.98 -6.29
CA LEU A 231 -31.92 -2.17 -6.93
C LEU A 231 -31.27 -2.40 -8.29
N ASP A 232 -30.98 -3.66 -8.61
CA ASP A 232 -30.51 -4.05 -9.95
C ASP A 232 -31.69 -3.99 -10.94
N SER A 233 -31.86 -2.82 -11.55
CA SER A 233 -33.05 -2.41 -12.29
C SER A 233 -32.70 -1.28 -13.25
N GLU A 234 -33.51 -1.05 -14.30
CA GLU A 234 -33.22 -0.04 -15.33
C GLU A 234 -33.01 1.38 -14.77
N GLU A 235 -33.51 1.68 -13.57
CA GLU A 235 -33.45 2.98 -12.90
C GLU A 235 -32.35 3.09 -11.82
N HIS A 236 -31.83 1.98 -11.30
CA HIS A 236 -30.83 1.91 -10.20
C HIS A 236 -31.03 2.93 -9.04
N PHE A 237 -32.27 3.17 -8.61
CA PHE A 237 -32.55 4.04 -7.46
C PHE A 237 -32.03 3.45 -6.14
N LEU A 238 -31.63 4.32 -5.22
CA LEU A 238 -31.23 3.97 -3.85
C LEU A 238 -32.45 3.71 -2.94
N TYR A 239 -32.29 2.68 -2.13
CA TYR A 239 -33.20 2.25 -1.08
C TYR A 239 -32.43 2.08 0.23
N SER A 240 -33.17 2.05 1.35
CA SER A 240 -32.63 1.61 2.64
C SER A 240 -33.57 0.64 3.34
N VAL A 241 -33.01 -0.27 4.14
CA VAL A 241 -33.73 -1.24 4.97
C VAL A 241 -33.07 -1.29 6.36
N PRO A 242 -33.82 -1.52 7.46
CA PRO A 242 -33.22 -1.80 8.76
C PRO A 242 -32.37 -3.08 8.73
N ARG A 243 -31.26 -3.11 9.48
CA ARG A 243 -30.41 -4.32 9.66
C ARG A 243 -31.16 -5.50 10.28
N GLU A 244 -32.22 -5.24 11.05
CA GLU A 244 -33.12 -6.25 11.60
C GLU A 244 -34.21 -6.72 10.62
N GLY A 245 -34.20 -6.21 9.38
CA GLY A 245 -35.27 -6.37 8.41
C GLY A 245 -36.46 -5.44 8.72
N GLY A 246 -37.37 -5.31 7.75
CA GLY A 246 -38.55 -4.46 7.88
C GLY A 246 -38.95 -3.82 6.57
N GLU A 247 -39.49 -2.61 6.64
CA GLU A 247 -39.90 -1.84 5.46
C GLU A 247 -38.67 -1.31 4.71
N MET A 248 -38.63 -1.60 3.41
CA MET A 248 -37.66 -1.05 2.45
C MET A 248 -38.18 0.31 1.94
N THR A 249 -37.36 1.35 2.03
CA THR A 249 -37.75 2.73 1.69
C THR A 249 -36.85 3.26 0.56
N ARG A 250 -37.44 3.70 -0.56
CA ARG A 250 -36.71 4.44 -1.61
C ARG A 250 -36.33 5.82 -1.09
N ILE A 251 -35.11 6.26 -1.36
CA ILE A 251 -34.56 7.53 -0.85
C ILE A 251 -34.10 8.51 -1.94
N ASN A 252 -34.07 8.13 -3.23
CA ASN A 252 -33.82 9.09 -4.31
C ASN A 252 -34.63 8.75 -5.59
N GLU A 253 -34.46 9.58 -6.62
CA GLU A 253 -35.10 9.45 -7.95
C GLU A 253 -34.06 9.55 -9.09
N VAL A 254 -32.79 9.21 -8.81
CA VAL A 254 -31.64 9.35 -9.72
C VAL A 254 -30.86 8.05 -9.75
N HIS A 255 -30.37 7.62 -10.92
CA HIS A 255 -29.46 6.47 -11.04
C HIS A 255 -28.29 6.63 -10.10
N ALA A 256 -28.04 5.64 -9.25
CA ALA A 256 -27.09 5.79 -8.16
C ALA A 256 -26.28 4.53 -7.91
N TYR A 257 -24.96 4.72 -7.80
CA TYR A 257 -23.98 3.65 -7.62
C TYR A 257 -23.01 4.01 -6.49
N MET A 258 -22.43 2.99 -5.85
CA MET A 258 -21.36 3.12 -4.84
C MET A 258 -21.71 4.09 -3.68
N PRO A 259 -22.85 3.94 -2.98
CA PRO A 259 -23.13 4.76 -1.80
C PRO A 259 -22.05 4.55 -0.72
N THR A 260 -21.53 5.64 -0.18
CA THR A 260 -20.67 5.68 1.01
C THR A 260 -21.16 6.77 1.94
N ILE A 261 -20.92 6.64 3.25
CA ILE A 261 -21.56 7.51 4.25
C ILE A 261 -20.53 8.19 5.15
N TYR A 262 -20.63 9.51 5.23
CA TYR A 262 -19.82 10.37 6.11
C TYR A 262 -20.75 11.29 6.91
N LYS A 263 -20.65 11.27 8.24
CA LYS A 263 -21.46 12.10 9.18
C LYS A 263 -22.94 12.20 8.81
N ASP A 264 -23.61 11.05 8.74
CA ASP A 264 -25.04 10.95 8.42
C ASP A 264 -25.45 11.55 7.04
N ARG A 265 -24.51 11.59 6.09
CA ARG A 265 -24.76 11.95 4.68
C ARG A 265 -24.28 10.87 3.73
N ILE A 266 -25.12 10.55 2.75
CA ILE A 266 -24.84 9.59 1.69
C ILE A 266 -24.18 10.34 0.54
N TYR A 267 -22.98 9.92 0.17
CA TYR A 267 -22.27 10.33 -1.04
C TYR A 267 -22.32 9.17 -2.03
N TYR A 268 -22.62 9.43 -3.30
CA TYR A 268 -22.76 8.39 -4.32
C TYR A 268 -22.45 8.91 -5.72
N LEU A 269 -22.16 8.01 -6.66
CA LEU A 269 -22.06 8.31 -8.08
C LEU A 269 -23.47 8.35 -8.68
N GLY A 270 -23.92 9.54 -9.05
CA GLY A 270 -25.20 9.79 -9.69
C GLY A 270 -25.07 9.94 -11.20
N MET A 271 -26.01 9.41 -11.97
CA MET A 271 -26.13 9.64 -13.42
C MET A 271 -27.50 10.26 -13.76
N GLU A 272 -27.52 11.29 -14.59
CA GLU A 272 -28.76 11.92 -15.08
C GLU A 272 -28.53 12.44 -16.51
N ASN A 273 -29.40 12.09 -17.46
CA ASN A 273 -29.26 12.47 -18.89
C ASN A 273 -27.91 12.09 -19.54
N GLU A 274 -27.33 10.94 -19.18
CA GLU A 274 -25.99 10.48 -19.60
C GLU A 274 -24.81 11.30 -19.02
N GLU A 275 -25.06 12.27 -18.14
CA GLU A 275 -24.03 13.04 -17.40
C GLU A 275 -23.81 12.42 -16.00
N TYR A 276 -22.55 12.24 -15.61
CA TYR A 276 -22.15 11.64 -14.33
C TYR A 276 -21.69 12.70 -13.32
N SER A 277 -22.01 12.46 -12.05
CA SER A 277 -21.75 13.40 -10.96
C SER A 277 -21.53 12.69 -9.63
N ILE A 278 -20.67 13.23 -8.76
CA ILE A 278 -20.66 12.86 -7.34
C ILE A 278 -21.76 13.69 -6.66
N ARG A 279 -22.75 13.02 -6.06
CA ARG A 279 -23.89 13.63 -5.38
C ARG A 279 -23.84 13.37 -3.87
N VAL A 280 -24.54 14.22 -3.10
CA VAL A 280 -24.72 14.07 -1.65
C VAL A 280 -26.16 14.32 -1.24
N MET A 281 -26.67 13.52 -0.29
CA MET A 281 -27.99 13.68 0.33
C MET A 281 -27.98 13.25 1.80
N GLY A 282 -29.04 13.58 2.55
CA GLY A 282 -29.28 13.04 3.89
C GLY A 282 -29.68 11.56 3.87
N LEU A 283 -29.63 10.90 5.04
CA LEU A 283 -30.00 9.49 5.20
C LEU A 283 -31.46 9.14 4.78
N ASP A 284 -32.32 10.14 4.69
CA ASP A 284 -33.73 10.06 4.29
C ASP A 284 -33.99 10.51 2.83
N GLY A 285 -32.93 10.85 2.08
CA GLY A 285 -33.03 11.43 0.73
C GLY A 285 -33.14 12.96 0.70
N SER A 286 -33.24 13.63 1.86
CA SER A 286 -33.41 15.08 1.88
C SER A 286 -32.15 15.84 1.46
N GLY A 287 -32.34 17.00 0.82
CA GLY A 287 -31.24 17.91 0.50
C GLY A 287 -30.27 17.42 -0.56
N GLU A 288 -30.70 16.54 -1.47
CA GLU A 288 -29.86 16.07 -2.59
C GLU A 288 -29.28 17.25 -3.39
N LYS A 289 -27.97 17.20 -3.64
CA LYS A 289 -27.26 18.11 -4.55
C LYS A 289 -26.07 17.41 -5.22
N ILE A 290 -25.65 17.96 -6.36
CA ILE A 290 -24.35 17.66 -6.96
C ILE A 290 -23.24 18.30 -6.10
N VAL A 291 -22.14 17.58 -5.91
CA VAL A 291 -20.90 18.05 -5.28
C VAL A 291 -19.86 18.36 -6.36
N VAL A 292 -19.69 17.45 -7.32
CA VAL A 292 -18.74 17.56 -8.43
C VAL A 292 -19.33 16.92 -9.68
N GLU A 293 -19.27 17.60 -10.82
CA GLU A 293 -19.53 17.01 -12.14
C GLU A 293 -18.30 16.21 -12.57
N THR A 294 -18.43 14.91 -12.82
CA THR A 294 -17.28 14.04 -13.14
C THR A 294 -17.73 12.67 -13.65
N ASP A 295 -17.08 12.17 -14.70
CA ASP A 295 -17.21 10.79 -15.19
C ASP A 295 -16.49 9.77 -14.29
N ALA A 296 -16.51 9.97 -12.97
CA ALA A 296 -15.75 9.15 -12.03
C ALA A 296 -16.17 7.66 -12.08
N VAL A 297 -15.20 6.78 -12.28
CA VAL A 297 -15.43 5.32 -12.44
C VAL A 297 -15.33 4.54 -11.13
N PHE A 298 -14.82 5.17 -10.08
CA PHE A 298 -14.62 4.60 -8.76
C PHE A 298 -14.53 5.71 -7.72
N MET A 299 -15.15 5.53 -6.55
CA MET A 299 -14.94 6.41 -5.39
C MET A 299 -14.86 5.62 -4.08
N ASN A 300 -14.08 6.12 -3.12
CA ASN A 300 -13.93 5.56 -1.78
C ASN A 300 -13.66 6.68 -0.75
N LEU A 301 -14.15 6.48 0.48
CA LEU A 301 -14.07 7.44 1.58
C LEU A 301 -12.93 7.07 2.52
N PHE A 302 -12.11 8.04 2.88
CA PHE A 302 -11.07 7.89 3.89
C PHE A 302 -11.01 9.13 4.78
N ARG A 303 -11.22 8.94 6.09
CA ARG A 303 -11.34 10.02 7.08
C ARG A 303 -12.41 11.03 6.65
N ASP A 304 -12.01 12.28 6.41
CA ASP A 304 -12.80 13.43 5.98
C ASP A 304 -12.72 13.69 4.46
N ARG A 305 -12.14 12.76 3.68
CA ARG A 305 -11.88 12.93 2.25
C ARG A 305 -12.56 11.86 1.40
N LEU A 306 -13.27 12.29 0.37
CA LEU A 306 -13.82 11.41 -0.65
C LEU A 306 -12.87 11.36 -1.85
N TYR A 307 -12.19 10.23 -2.04
CA TYR A 307 -11.29 9.98 -3.15
C TYR A 307 -12.04 9.39 -4.35
N TYR A 308 -11.66 9.77 -5.56
CA TYR A 308 -12.23 9.19 -6.79
C TYR A 308 -11.22 9.11 -7.94
N VAL A 309 -11.41 8.15 -8.83
CA VAL A 309 -10.63 7.95 -10.06
C VAL A 309 -11.39 8.58 -11.23
N ASP A 310 -10.72 9.43 -12.01
CA ASP A 310 -11.29 10.07 -13.19
C ASP A 310 -11.56 9.05 -14.31
N GLY A 311 -12.74 9.08 -14.93
CA GLY A 311 -13.07 8.15 -16.00
C GLY A 311 -12.47 8.49 -17.36
N THR A 312 -12.11 9.76 -17.58
CA THR A 312 -11.50 10.26 -18.81
C THR A 312 -9.99 10.04 -18.83
N ASP A 313 -9.32 10.15 -17.68
CA ASP A 313 -7.93 9.77 -17.46
C ASP A 313 -7.78 8.98 -16.15
N ARG A 314 -7.83 7.65 -16.28
CA ARG A 314 -7.75 6.72 -15.13
C ARG A 314 -6.39 6.73 -14.41
N SER A 315 -5.38 7.42 -14.94
CA SER A 315 -4.12 7.69 -14.23
C SER A 315 -4.25 8.81 -13.19
N LYS A 316 -5.40 9.51 -13.13
CA LYS A 316 -5.64 10.63 -12.22
C LYS A 316 -6.64 10.24 -11.13
N VAL A 317 -6.21 10.51 -9.90
CA VAL A 317 -7.03 10.42 -8.68
C VAL A 317 -7.17 11.82 -8.13
N TYR A 318 -8.38 12.12 -7.67
CA TYR A 318 -8.70 13.34 -6.97
C TYR A 318 -9.27 13.00 -5.59
N PHE A 319 -9.27 13.98 -4.69
CA PHE A 319 -10.08 13.93 -3.48
C PHE A 319 -10.87 15.23 -3.30
N ILE A 320 -11.95 15.13 -2.53
CA ILE A 320 -12.75 16.25 -2.06
C ILE A 320 -12.66 16.24 -0.53
N ASP A 321 -12.20 17.34 0.06
CA ASP A 321 -12.35 17.57 1.51
C ASP A 321 -13.83 17.82 1.83
N LEU A 322 -14.41 16.95 2.66
CA LEU A 322 -15.83 16.99 3.02
C LEU A 322 -16.14 18.00 4.16
N GLU A 323 -15.12 18.43 4.90
CA GLU A 323 -15.21 19.41 5.99
C GLU A 323 -14.90 20.83 5.53
N ALA A 324 -14.28 20.99 4.35
CA ALA A 324 -14.05 22.29 3.72
C ALA A 324 -15.35 23.05 3.42
N GLU A 325 -15.33 24.38 3.61
CA GLU A 325 -16.44 25.29 3.28
C GLU A 325 -16.87 25.20 1.81
N SER A 326 -15.92 24.88 0.92
CA SER A 326 -16.14 24.65 -0.50
C SER A 326 -15.50 23.33 -0.90
N GLN A 327 -16.35 22.36 -1.25
CA GLN A 327 -15.94 21.07 -1.81
C GLN A 327 -15.34 21.30 -3.23
N VAL A 328 -14.01 21.37 -3.33
CA VAL A 328 -13.29 21.49 -4.61
C VAL A 328 -12.38 20.27 -4.79
N PRO A 329 -12.33 19.63 -5.97
CA PRO A 329 -11.37 18.56 -6.24
C PRO A 329 -9.91 19.00 -6.16
N GLU A 330 -9.11 18.24 -5.44
CA GLU A 330 -7.64 18.34 -5.38
C GLU A 330 -7.01 17.07 -5.95
N SER A 331 -5.94 17.18 -6.75
CA SER A 331 -5.27 16.02 -7.36
C SER A 331 -4.34 15.29 -6.39
N VAL A 332 -4.22 13.98 -6.57
CA VAL A 332 -3.29 13.12 -5.80
C VAL A 332 -2.13 12.70 -6.71
N GLU A 333 -0.99 13.37 -6.54
CA GLU A 333 0.18 13.25 -7.43
C GLU A 333 1.11 12.08 -7.06
N LEU A 334 0.65 10.84 -7.26
CA LEU A 334 1.43 9.64 -6.90
C LEU A 334 2.31 9.08 -8.02
N GLU A 335 2.07 9.43 -9.29
CA GLU A 335 2.79 8.85 -10.44
C GLU A 335 4.33 8.96 -10.27
N ALA A 336 4.82 10.12 -9.84
CA ALA A 336 6.24 10.33 -9.54
C ALA A 336 6.76 9.55 -8.31
N ARG A 337 5.89 9.27 -7.33
CA ARG A 337 6.23 8.46 -6.14
C ARG A 337 6.27 6.97 -6.47
N ILE A 338 5.38 6.51 -7.35
CA ILE A 338 5.41 5.15 -7.89
C ILE A 338 6.67 4.98 -8.74
N GLU A 339 6.97 5.91 -9.65
CA GLU A 339 8.23 5.91 -10.42
C GLU A 339 9.47 5.88 -9.52
N GLU A 340 9.50 6.69 -8.45
CA GLU A 340 10.60 6.69 -7.47
C GLU A 340 10.73 5.32 -6.78
N ALA A 341 9.62 4.70 -6.40
CA ALA A 341 9.60 3.38 -5.78
C ALA A 341 10.03 2.28 -6.76
N VAL A 342 9.47 2.23 -7.97
CA VAL A 342 9.86 1.31 -9.05
C VAL A 342 11.36 1.38 -9.29
N ASN A 343 11.93 2.58 -9.47
CA ASN A 343 13.37 2.76 -9.67
C ASN A 343 14.23 2.37 -8.45
N ARG A 344 13.67 2.39 -7.24
CA ARG A 344 14.36 1.98 -6.01
C ARG A 344 14.45 0.46 -5.88
N TYR A 345 13.42 -0.26 -6.30
CA TYR A 345 13.30 -1.71 -6.06
C TYR A 345 13.53 -2.59 -7.31
N ALA A 346 13.40 -2.05 -8.53
CA ALA A 346 13.53 -2.82 -9.76
C ALA A 346 14.92 -3.45 -9.97
N ILE A 347 14.93 -4.69 -10.46
CA ILE A 347 16.15 -5.47 -10.74
C ILE A 347 16.87 -4.96 -12.00
N GLU A 348 16.11 -4.45 -12.97
CA GLU A 348 16.60 -3.80 -14.20
C GLU A 348 16.24 -2.30 -14.11
N THR A 349 17.13 -1.39 -14.52
CA THR A 349 16.83 0.05 -14.56
C THR A 349 15.68 0.31 -15.54
N VAL A 350 14.58 0.88 -15.05
CA VAL A 350 13.48 1.37 -15.90
C VAL A 350 13.92 2.69 -16.55
N SER A 351 13.76 2.81 -17.87
CA SER A 351 14.16 4.00 -18.63
C SER A 351 13.00 4.89 -19.07
N GLU A 352 11.81 4.30 -19.24
CA GLU A 352 10.54 4.99 -19.45
C GLU A 352 9.48 4.39 -18.51
N TYR A 353 8.86 5.22 -17.67
CA TYR A 353 7.73 4.87 -16.80
C TYR A 353 6.48 5.67 -17.18
N ARG A 354 5.30 5.07 -17.02
CA ARG A 354 4.00 5.73 -17.09
C ARG A 354 2.97 4.97 -16.28
N LEU A 355 2.16 5.68 -15.49
CA LEU A 355 0.97 5.10 -14.86
C LEU A 355 -0.18 5.02 -15.89
N ASP A 356 -0.70 3.82 -16.16
CA ASP A 356 -1.79 3.63 -17.13
C ASP A 356 -3.17 3.77 -16.50
N GLY A 357 -3.31 3.43 -15.21
CA GLY A 357 -4.47 3.79 -14.41
C GLY A 357 -4.70 2.95 -13.16
N TYR A 358 -5.45 3.50 -12.22
CA TYR A 358 -5.85 2.81 -10.99
C TYR A 358 -6.99 1.81 -11.26
N MET A 359 -6.92 0.65 -10.61
CA MET A 359 -7.96 -0.38 -10.66
C MET A 359 -8.81 -0.47 -9.39
N GLY A 360 -8.35 0.12 -8.29
CA GLY A 360 -9.11 0.24 -7.04
C GLY A 360 -8.25 0.87 -5.93
N LEU A 361 -8.88 1.62 -5.04
CA LEU A 361 -8.25 2.24 -3.87
C LEU A 361 -8.89 1.64 -2.61
N ASN A 362 -8.09 1.09 -1.70
CA ASN A 362 -8.49 0.56 -0.41
C ASN A 362 -7.71 1.30 0.69
N PHE A 363 -8.35 1.66 1.80
CA PHE A 363 -7.74 2.45 2.85
C PHE A 363 -7.82 1.78 4.22
N GLN A 364 -6.73 1.82 5.00
CA GLN A 364 -6.69 1.43 6.42
C GLN A 364 -5.81 2.43 7.18
N GLN A 365 -6.22 2.85 8.38
CA GLN A 365 -5.56 3.82 9.28
C GLN A 365 -4.89 5.04 8.61
N ASP A 366 -3.65 4.91 8.14
CA ASP A 366 -2.78 5.93 7.52
C ASP A 366 -2.26 5.53 6.12
N TYR A 367 -2.78 4.42 5.58
CA TYR A 367 -2.32 3.75 4.36
C TYR A 367 -3.41 3.66 3.30
N MET A 368 -3.05 3.95 2.05
CA MET A 368 -3.83 3.63 0.87
C MET A 368 -3.16 2.47 0.12
N ALA A 369 -3.78 1.30 0.13
CA ALA A 369 -3.44 0.20 -0.75
C ALA A 369 -4.16 0.37 -2.10
N PHE A 370 -3.42 0.29 -3.20
CA PHE A 370 -4.00 0.36 -4.54
C PHE A 370 -3.35 -0.62 -5.49
N MET A 371 -4.10 -1.03 -6.49
CA MET A 371 -3.63 -1.80 -7.64
C MET A 371 -3.70 -0.88 -8.87
N CYS A 372 -2.65 -0.86 -9.69
CA CYS A 372 -2.62 -0.05 -10.90
C CYS A 372 -2.02 -0.77 -12.10
N ALA A 373 -2.55 -0.45 -13.28
CA ALA A 373 -1.90 -0.73 -14.55
C ALA A 373 -0.80 0.30 -14.78
N GLU A 374 0.36 -0.14 -15.24
CA GLU A 374 1.50 0.73 -15.54
C GLU A 374 2.35 0.19 -16.69
N THR A 375 3.01 1.10 -17.41
CA THR A 375 3.91 0.76 -18.50
C THR A 375 5.35 1.10 -18.11
N MET A 376 6.23 0.09 -18.14
CA MET A 376 7.68 0.25 -17.97
C MET A 376 8.40 -0.23 -19.24
N ASP A 377 9.23 0.61 -19.85
CA ASP A 377 10.00 0.32 -21.07
C ASP A 377 9.17 -0.33 -22.20
N GLY A 378 7.93 0.17 -22.37
CA GLY A 378 6.98 -0.32 -23.38
C GLY A 378 6.33 -1.67 -23.08
N GLN A 379 6.43 -2.19 -21.85
CA GLN A 379 5.71 -3.38 -21.38
C GLN A 379 4.73 -3.00 -20.29
N GLN A 380 3.52 -3.56 -20.34
CA GLN A 380 2.49 -3.35 -19.32
C GLN A 380 2.59 -4.34 -18.18
N TYR A 381 2.41 -3.82 -16.97
CA TYR A 381 2.41 -4.52 -15.69
C TYR A 381 1.14 -4.16 -14.89
N MET A 382 0.93 -4.89 -13.79
CA MET A 382 -0.26 -4.80 -12.94
C MET A 382 0.16 -5.00 -11.50
N ASP A 383 0.71 -3.95 -10.89
CA ASP A 383 1.36 -4.05 -9.59
C ASP A 383 0.51 -3.38 -8.49
N GLU A 384 0.67 -3.89 -7.27
CA GLU A 384 0.04 -3.33 -6.07
C GLU A 384 1.04 -2.52 -5.23
N TYR A 385 0.54 -1.46 -4.62
CA TYR A 385 1.32 -0.47 -3.88
C TYR A 385 0.63 -0.09 -2.57
N LEU A 386 1.42 0.16 -1.54
CA LEU A 386 1.01 0.82 -0.31
C LEU A 386 1.55 2.25 -0.31
N TYR A 387 0.66 3.24 -0.24
CA TYR A 387 1.02 4.64 -0.01
C TYR A 387 0.77 5.01 1.45
N GLU A 388 1.82 5.42 2.13
CA GLU A 388 1.81 5.95 3.50
C GLU A 388 1.53 7.45 3.44
N VAL A 389 0.33 7.86 3.88
CA VAL A 389 -0.20 9.21 3.63
C VAL A 389 0.58 10.29 4.38
N GLU A 390 0.93 10.05 5.66
CA GLU A 390 1.72 11.01 6.45
C GLU A 390 3.20 11.06 6.04
N GLY A 391 3.73 9.96 5.48
CA GLY A 391 5.12 9.83 5.07
C GLY A 391 5.43 10.27 3.63
N ASP A 392 4.39 10.56 2.82
CA ASP A 392 4.47 10.78 1.36
C ASP A 392 5.33 9.70 0.66
N ARG A 393 5.07 8.43 0.99
CA ARG A 393 5.93 7.30 0.63
C ARG A 393 5.13 6.18 -0.02
N VAL A 394 5.48 5.85 -1.26
CA VAL A 394 4.98 4.65 -1.95
C VAL A 394 5.94 3.48 -1.73
N LEU A 395 5.37 2.31 -1.43
CA LEU A 395 6.06 1.07 -1.14
C LEU A 395 5.45 -0.06 -2.00
N PRO A 396 6.19 -0.67 -2.93
CA PRO A 396 5.64 -1.68 -3.84
C PRO A 396 5.39 -3.01 -3.11
N VAL A 397 4.16 -3.51 -3.16
CA VAL A 397 3.71 -4.71 -2.43
C VAL A 397 4.54 -5.94 -2.84
N ALA A 398 4.79 -6.09 -4.15
CA ALA A 398 5.62 -7.14 -4.73
C ALA A 398 7.04 -7.25 -4.13
N TYR A 399 7.57 -6.17 -3.54
CA TYR A 399 8.94 -6.09 -3.03
C TYR A 399 9.04 -6.15 -1.49
N PHE A 400 7.91 -6.23 -0.78
CA PHE A 400 7.88 -6.71 0.62
C PHE A 400 7.93 -8.25 0.71
N PHE A 401 7.70 -8.96 -0.40
CA PHE A 401 7.62 -10.42 -0.45
C PHE A 401 8.99 -11.12 -0.48
N VAL A 402 9.80 -10.88 0.55
CA VAL A 402 10.82 -11.85 0.95
C VAL A 402 10.09 -13.03 1.61
N ASP A 403 9.61 -13.98 0.79
CA ASP A 403 8.98 -15.21 1.27
C ASP A 403 9.89 -15.85 2.32
N ARG A 404 9.37 -16.04 3.53
CA ARG A 404 10.11 -16.54 4.70
C ARG A 404 10.82 -17.87 4.43
N LYS A 405 10.22 -18.76 3.63
CA LYS A 405 10.81 -20.04 3.21
C LYS A 405 11.85 -19.83 2.12
N VAL A 406 11.69 -18.86 1.21
CA VAL A 406 12.75 -18.44 0.27
C VAL A 406 13.95 -17.89 1.04
N MET A 407 13.73 -17.14 2.11
CA MET A 407 14.79 -16.66 2.99
C MET A 407 15.50 -17.82 3.73
N GLU A 408 14.73 -18.71 4.37
CA GLU A 408 15.26 -19.93 4.99
C GLU A 408 15.93 -20.91 4.01
N ALA A 409 15.54 -20.89 2.72
CA ALA A 409 16.14 -21.68 1.64
C ALA A 409 17.37 -21.01 1.04
N ALA A 410 17.38 -19.69 0.88
CA ALA A 410 18.55 -18.90 0.47
C ALA A 410 19.66 -19.03 1.52
N MET A 411 19.33 -19.02 2.81
CA MET A 411 20.29 -19.38 3.87
C MET A 411 20.86 -20.80 3.71
N LYS A 412 20.06 -21.78 3.23
CA LYS A 412 20.52 -23.16 2.97
C LYS A 412 21.34 -23.31 1.68
N GLU A 413 21.01 -22.59 0.61
CA GLU A 413 21.72 -22.61 -0.67
C GLU A 413 22.99 -21.73 -0.66
N ALA A 414 23.00 -20.58 0.02
CA ALA A 414 24.21 -19.79 0.22
C ALA A 414 25.30 -20.58 0.99
N THR A 415 24.87 -21.45 1.92
CA THR A 415 25.74 -22.42 2.63
C THR A 415 26.36 -23.49 1.70
N LYS A 416 25.88 -23.59 0.46
CA LYS A 416 26.27 -24.57 -0.56
C LYS A 416 27.07 -23.90 -1.70
N GLU A 417 26.63 -22.75 -2.20
CA GLU A 417 27.33 -21.96 -3.24
C GLU A 417 28.63 -21.30 -2.75
N ALA A 418 28.70 -20.89 -1.48
CA ALA A 418 29.94 -20.35 -0.89
C ALA A 418 31.12 -21.34 -0.90
N LYS A 419 30.88 -22.63 -1.23
CA LYS A 419 31.92 -23.66 -1.42
C LYS A 419 32.46 -23.72 -2.85
N GLU A 420 31.83 -23.05 -3.81
CA GLU A 420 32.17 -23.14 -5.24
C GLU A 420 32.72 -21.81 -5.82
N GLU A 421 32.32 -20.65 -5.28
CA GLU A 421 32.57 -19.34 -5.93
C GLU A 421 33.85 -18.60 -5.47
N SER A 422 34.61 -19.09 -4.48
CA SER A 422 35.86 -18.45 -4.00
C SER A 422 37.06 -18.49 -4.98
N ALA A 423 36.81 -18.71 -6.27
CA ALA A 423 37.80 -19.16 -7.24
C ALA A 423 38.36 -18.11 -8.23
N ASN A 424 37.86 -16.86 -8.33
CA ASN A 424 38.34 -15.86 -9.34
C ASN A 424 38.14 -14.34 -9.02
N LEU A 425 38.89 -13.44 -9.71
CA LEU A 425 39.05 -11.96 -9.48
C LEU A 425 38.95 -11.11 -10.80
N GLY A 426 38.94 -9.76 -10.89
CA GLY A 426 38.84 -8.64 -9.92
C GLY A 426 39.44 -7.27 -10.41
N GLN A 427 38.85 -6.10 -10.02
CA GLN A 427 39.36 -4.68 -10.12
C GLN A 427 39.56 -4.02 -11.53
N THR A 428 39.74 -2.70 -11.79
CA THR A 428 39.18 -1.37 -11.34
C THR A 428 39.61 -0.22 -12.32
N ALA A 429 38.86 0.90 -12.50
CA ALA A 429 39.32 2.15 -13.20
C ALA A 429 38.53 3.46 -12.81
N PRO A 430 39.02 4.72 -13.07
CA PRO A 430 38.62 5.96 -12.34
C PRO A 430 37.91 7.13 -13.13
N SER A 431 37.79 8.34 -12.52
CA SER A 431 36.71 9.36 -12.68
C SER A 431 37.09 10.82 -13.14
N ALA A 432 36.15 11.79 -13.05
CA ALA A 432 36.17 13.18 -13.59
C ALA A 432 35.56 14.27 -12.61
N PRO A 433 35.63 15.61 -12.87
CA PRO A 433 35.73 16.67 -11.82
C PRO A 433 34.44 17.43 -11.34
N GLN A 434 34.63 18.40 -10.42
CA GLN A 434 33.71 18.79 -9.31
C GLN A 434 32.93 20.13 -9.42
N THR A 435 31.86 20.24 -8.61
CA THR A 435 30.99 21.41 -8.27
C THR A 435 31.33 21.96 -6.85
N PRO A 436 30.72 23.06 -6.32
CA PRO A 436 31.21 23.71 -5.10
C PRO A 436 31.04 22.87 -3.82
N ALA A 437 31.96 23.05 -2.88
CA ALA A 437 32.15 22.12 -1.75
C ALA A 437 31.02 22.18 -0.70
N ARG A 438 30.30 21.07 -0.58
CA ARG A 438 29.48 20.68 0.57
C ARG A 438 30.33 20.61 1.84
N THR A 439 29.76 21.00 2.98
CA THR A 439 30.36 20.75 4.31
C THR A 439 29.90 19.39 4.81
N TYR A 440 30.83 18.58 5.30
CA TYR A 440 30.58 17.24 5.85
C TYR A 440 30.88 17.21 7.36
N PRO A 441 30.25 16.31 8.13
CA PRO A 441 30.76 15.92 9.44
C PRO A 441 32.18 15.32 9.32
N PRO A 442 32.92 15.14 10.43
CA PRO A 442 34.24 14.52 10.38
C PRO A 442 34.17 13.11 9.77
N GLY A 443 35.06 12.82 8.82
CA GLY A 443 35.04 11.55 8.08
C GLY A 443 35.53 11.66 6.63
N ASN A 444 35.57 10.53 5.93
CA ASN A 444 35.95 10.49 4.52
C ASN A 444 34.75 10.15 3.60
N TYR A 445 34.05 11.19 3.17
CA TYR A 445 32.90 11.11 2.26
C TYR A 445 33.30 11.24 0.77
N SER A 446 34.52 10.85 0.41
CA SER A 446 34.99 10.82 -0.99
C SER A 446 34.76 9.44 -1.64
N PRO A 447 34.45 9.34 -2.95
CA PRO A 447 34.24 8.06 -3.63
C PRO A 447 35.45 7.14 -3.50
N GLY A 448 35.19 5.85 -3.25
CA GLY A 448 36.23 4.86 -2.94
C GLY A 448 36.66 4.83 -1.47
N SER A 449 36.05 5.62 -0.58
CA SER A 449 36.34 5.56 0.86
C SER A 449 35.91 4.24 1.51
N ILE A 450 36.35 4.04 2.76
CA ILE A 450 36.00 2.88 3.55
C ILE A 450 34.50 2.79 3.85
N TYR A 451 33.73 3.88 3.79
CA TYR A 451 32.28 3.84 4.02
C TYR A 451 31.54 3.06 2.94
N GLY A 452 32.11 2.98 1.73
CA GLY A 452 31.62 2.12 0.67
C GLY A 452 32.43 2.32 -0.60
N PRO A 453 33.36 1.40 -0.93
CA PRO A 453 34.29 1.61 -2.06
C PRO A 453 33.64 1.75 -3.44
N LYS A 454 32.35 1.39 -3.57
CA LYS A 454 31.54 1.51 -4.79
C LYS A 454 30.44 2.58 -4.71
N LEU A 455 30.33 3.31 -3.59
CA LEU A 455 29.35 4.39 -3.47
C LEU A 455 29.73 5.58 -4.35
N SER A 456 28.72 6.16 -4.97
CA SER A 456 28.77 7.46 -5.62
C SER A 456 28.93 8.59 -4.60
N GLN A 457 29.24 9.80 -5.07
CA GLN A 457 29.25 10.98 -4.21
C GLN A 457 27.86 11.23 -3.60
N ALA A 458 26.78 11.05 -4.35
CA ALA A 458 25.42 11.28 -3.85
C ALA A 458 25.01 10.33 -2.72
N GLU A 459 25.45 9.06 -2.78
CA GLU A 459 25.21 8.11 -1.68
C GLU A 459 26.10 8.45 -0.47
N LEU A 460 27.36 8.85 -0.68
CA LEU A 460 28.23 9.29 0.42
C LEU A 460 27.73 10.59 1.09
N ASP A 461 27.12 11.48 0.31
CA ASP A 461 26.41 12.67 0.78
C ASP A 461 25.23 12.30 1.70
N GLN A 462 24.47 11.25 1.36
CA GLN A 462 23.38 10.74 2.21
C GLN A 462 23.91 10.05 3.48
N VAL A 463 25.03 9.30 3.39
CA VAL A 463 25.71 8.79 4.59
C VAL A 463 26.17 9.94 5.48
N ALA A 464 26.65 11.04 4.90
CA ALA A 464 27.04 12.23 5.66
C ALA A 464 25.84 12.88 6.37
N ASP A 465 24.68 12.95 5.72
CA ASP A 465 23.47 13.50 6.33
C ASP A 465 22.95 12.61 7.47
N ALA A 466 22.92 11.29 7.29
CA ALA A 466 22.54 10.34 8.34
C ALA A 466 23.49 10.42 9.55
N VAL A 467 24.81 10.49 9.31
CA VAL A 467 25.82 10.68 10.37
C VAL A 467 25.67 12.05 11.05
N GLN A 468 25.35 13.12 10.30
CA GLN A 468 25.12 14.43 10.88
C GLN A 468 23.82 14.50 11.69
N ALA A 469 22.78 13.77 11.28
CA ALA A 469 21.55 13.62 12.05
C ALA A 469 21.81 12.87 13.37
N TYR A 470 22.56 11.76 13.32
CA TYR A 470 23.03 11.06 14.52
C TYR A 470 23.84 11.97 15.45
N LEU A 471 24.78 12.76 14.93
CA LEU A 471 25.56 13.74 15.71
C LEU A 471 24.67 14.81 16.39
N ASN A 472 23.53 15.15 15.81
CA ASN A 472 22.61 16.13 16.37
C ASN A 472 21.69 15.56 17.46
N SER A 473 21.54 14.23 17.52
CA SER A 473 20.64 13.54 18.47
C SER A 473 21.20 13.41 19.89
N TYR A 474 22.51 13.63 20.09
CA TYR A 474 23.17 13.43 21.39
C TYR A 474 24.25 14.47 21.67
N ASP A 475 24.50 14.78 22.95
CA ASP A 475 25.65 15.61 23.36
C ASP A 475 26.93 14.77 23.51
N PHE A 476 27.54 14.43 22.38
CA PHE A 476 28.81 13.71 22.34
C PHE A 476 29.99 14.47 22.97
N SER A 477 29.84 15.77 23.29
CA SER A 477 30.87 16.54 23.99
C SER A 477 30.92 16.26 25.50
N ALA A 478 29.83 15.73 26.07
CA ALA A 478 29.71 15.34 27.47
C ALA A 478 29.97 13.84 27.72
N MET A 479 30.06 13.03 26.65
CA MET A 479 30.22 11.57 26.71
C MET A 479 31.69 11.12 26.83
N SER A 480 31.92 10.03 27.56
CA SER A 480 33.22 9.33 27.51
C SER A 480 33.41 8.60 26.18
N ASP A 481 34.63 8.12 25.91
CA ASP A 481 34.89 7.32 24.71
C ASP A 481 34.14 5.99 24.72
N TYR A 482 33.91 5.41 25.91
CA TYR A 482 33.02 4.26 26.10
C TYR A 482 31.58 4.60 25.70
N ASP A 483 31.00 5.68 26.25
CA ASP A 483 29.58 6.02 26.03
C ASP A 483 29.31 6.34 24.55
N LYS A 484 30.28 6.93 23.84
CA LYS A 484 30.21 7.18 22.39
C LYS A 484 30.14 5.87 21.60
N VAL A 485 31.03 4.92 21.90
CA VAL A 485 31.05 3.60 21.24
C VAL A 485 29.78 2.81 21.55
N GLU A 486 29.30 2.88 22.79
CA GLU A 486 28.04 2.28 23.22
C GLU A 486 26.84 2.87 22.46
N THR A 487 26.76 4.20 22.39
CA THR A 487 25.69 4.91 21.67
C THR A 487 25.68 4.56 20.18
N ALA A 488 26.85 4.51 19.53
CA ALA A 488 26.93 4.15 18.11
C ALA A 488 26.58 2.68 17.83
N HIS A 489 27.00 1.77 18.72
CA HIS A 489 26.63 0.37 18.66
C HIS A 489 25.12 0.17 18.80
N ASP A 490 24.54 0.66 19.89
CA ASP A 490 23.12 0.45 20.20
C ASP A 490 22.22 1.17 19.19
N TYR A 491 22.64 2.34 18.68
CA TYR A 491 21.97 3.03 17.57
C TYR A 491 21.90 2.12 16.33
N LEU A 492 23.01 1.54 15.88
CA LEU A 492 23.02 0.65 14.72
C LEU A 492 22.15 -0.60 14.91
N CYS A 493 22.20 -1.24 16.08
CA CYS A 493 21.30 -2.36 16.41
C CYS A 493 19.82 -1.94 16.48
N SER A 494 19.51 -0.66 16.63
CA SER A 494 18.13 -0.15 16.70
C SER A 494 17.56 0.31 15.37
N ILE A 495 18.40 0.56 14.35
CA ILE A 495 17.97 1.09 13.05
C ILE A 495 18.30 0.21 11.85
N CYS A 496 19.11 -0.84 11.99
CA CYS A 496 19.58 -1.65 10.86
C CYS A 496 19.26 -3.12 11.09
N GLU A 497 18.70 -3.78 10.08
CA GLU A 497 18.51 -5.24 10.06
C GLU A 497 19.54 -5.96 9.18
N PHE A 498 19.68 -7.27 9.39
CA PHE A 498 20.62 -8.10 8.64
C PHE A 498 20.11 -8.40 7.22
N ALA A 499 20.71 -7.76 6.21
CA ALA A 499 20.36 -7.96 4.81
C ALA A 499 20.64 -9.42 4.38
N PRO A 500 19.65 -10.15 3.84
CA PRO A 500 19.81 -11.57 3.51
C PRO A 500 20.65 -11.83 2.25
N ASP A 501 20.64 -10.92 1.28
CA ASP A 501 21.53 -10.94 0.12
C ASP A 501 22.35 -9.64 0.06
N TRP A 502 23.67 -9.81 -0.09
CA TRP A 502 24.65 -8.73 -0.16
C TRP A 502 24.58 -7.93 -1.47
N ARG A 503 23.92 -8.46 -2.51
CA ARG A 503 23.87 -7.91 -3.87
C ARG A 503 22.97 -6.68 -4.00
N TYR A 504 21.93 -6.58 -3.18
CA TYR A 504 20.95 -5.50 -3.20
C TYR A 504 21.24 -4.45 -2.12
N ASN A 505 20.44 -3.39 -2.09
CA ASN A 505 20.29 -2.46 -0.95
C ASN A 505 21.59 -1.73 -0.51
N ARG A 506 22.64 -1.80 -1.33
CA ARG A 506 24.03 -1.49 -0.96
C ARG A 506 24.47 -2.11 0.37
N ALA A 507 23.98 -3.31 0.69
CA ALA A 507 24.13 -3.97 1.99
C ALA A 507 25.58 -4.11 2.49
N ASN A 508 26.58 -4.07 1.60
CA ASN A 508 28.01 -4.09 1.94
C ASN A 508 28.63 -2.69 2.24
N THR A 509 27.81 -1.69 2.56
CA THR A 509 28.22 -0.27 2.71
C THR A 509 27.55 0.39 3.92
N ALA A 510 28.15 1.49 4.40
CA ALA A 510 27.56 2.33 5.43
C ALA A 510 26.20 2.91 5.01
N TRP A 511 25.96 3.08 3.70
CA TRP A 511 24.67 3.52 3.17
C TRP A 511 23.57 2.49 3.40
N GLY A 512 23.88 1.19 3.23
CA GLY A 512 22.97 0.10 3.55
C GLY A 512 22.47 0.19 5.00
N ALA A 513 23.40 0.32 5.95
CA ALA A 513 23.06 0.37 7.36
C ALA A 513 22.46 1.70 7.88
N LEU A 514 22.91 2.86 7.37
CA LEU A 514 22.53 4.18 7.91
C LEU A 514 21.43 4.91 7.12
N VAL A 515 21.14 4.47 5.89
CA VAL A 515 20.18 5.14 4.98
C VAL A 515 19.11 4.18 4.50
N TYR A 516 19.48 2.95 4.15
CA TYR A 516 18.53 1.92 3.71
C TYR A 516 17.94 1.08 4.85
N TYR A 517 18.64 0.99 5.99
CA TYR A 517 18.27 0.20 7.17
C TYR A 517 18.40 -1.32 7.01
N GLU A 518 19.13 -1.80 6.01
CA GLU A 518 19.53 -3.21 5.88
C GLU A 518 21.00 -3.35 5.48
N ALA A 519 21.74 -4.22 6.17
CA ALA A 519 23.14 -4.43 5.85
C ALA A 519 23.67 -5.85 6.13
N GLN A 520 24.73 -6.22 5.42
CA GLN A 520 25.58 -7.34 5.76
C GLN A 520 26.65 -6.91 6.77
N CYS A 521 27.42 -7.85 7.31
CA CYS A 521 28.53 -7.58 8.24
C CYS A 521 29.44 -6.39 7.81
N SER A 522 29.86 -6.32 6.54
CA SER A 522 30.62 -5.15 6.04
C SER A 522 29.83 -3.83 6.07
N GLY A 523 28.52 -3.83 5.90
CA GLY A 523 27.72 -2.60 5.98
C GLY A 523 27.64 -2.06 7.40
N TYR A 524 27.32 -2.91 8.39
CA TYR A 524 27.40 -2.58 9.81
C TYR A 524 28.79 -2.06 10.19
N ALA A 525 29.85 -2.77 9.80
CA ALA A 525 31.22 -2.40 10.13
C ALA A 525 31.68 -1.07 9.49
N ARG A 526 31.14 -0.72 8.31
CA ARG A 526 31.41 0.56 7.65
C ARG A 526 30.60 1.71 8.23
N ALA A 527 29.37 1.44 8.67
CA ALA A 527 28.55 2.42 9.39
C ALA A 527 29.15 2.76 10.75
N MET A 528 29.52 1.75 11.55
CA MET A 528 30.20 1.95 12.83
C MET A 528 31.49 2.74 12.67
N LYS A 529 32.26 2.46 11.61
CA LYS A 529 33.44 3.26 11.22
C LYS A 529 33.10 4.73 10.94
N ALA A 530 32.01 5.00 10.22
CA ALA A 530 31.58 6.37 9.90
C ALA A 530 31.09 7.15 11.12
N LEU A 531 30.33 6.50 12.02
CA LEU A 531 29.89 7.09 13.29
C LEU A 531 31.08 7.38 14.21
N CYS A 532 32.03 6.44 14.33
CA CYS A 532 33.25 6.64 15.13
C CYS A 532 34.10 7.80 14.61
N ASP A 533 34.35 7.86 13.30
CA ASP A 533 35.12 8.94 12.69
C ASP A 533 34.49 10.32 12.96
N ALA A 534 33.16 10.39 12.91
CA ALA A 534 32.39 11.60 13.17
C ALA A 534 32.46 12.07 14.64
N MET A 535 32.52 11.12 15.59
CA MET A 535 32.71 11.39 17.01
C MET A 535 34.19 11.58 17.44
N GLY A 536 35.14 11.40 16.50
CA GLY A 536 36.58 11.46 16.78
C GLY A 536 37.14 10.21 17.47
N ILE A 537 36.41 9.10 17.48
CA ILE A 537 36.83 7.81 18.03
C ILE A 537 37.69 7.07 17.02
N GLY A 538 38.87 6.61 17.47
CA GLY A 538 39.72 5.74 16.66
C GLY A 538 39.00 4.44 16.35
N CYS A 539 38.82 4.12 15.07
CA CYS A 539 38.11 2.91 14.64
C CYS A 539 38.77 2.34 13.38
N TYR A 540 39.01 1.04 13.34
CA TYR A 540 39.45 0.30 12.15
C TYR A 540 38.28 -0.50 11.58
N TYR A 541 38.29 -0.70 10.26
CA TYR A 541 37.47 -1.69 9.58
C TYR A 541 38.35 -2.91 9.37
N VAL A 542 37.99 -4.03 9.99
CA VAL A 542 38.77 -5.28 9.99
C VAL A 542 38.07 -6.28 9.10
N HIS A 543 38.85 -7.04 8.33
CA HIS A 543 38.36 -8.11 7.47
C HIS A 543 39.01 -9.41 7.90
N ALA A 544 38.23 -10.48 7.97
CA ALA A 544 38.75 -11.83 8.18
C ALA A 544 39.80 -12.21 7.12
N ASP A 545 40.77 -13.01 7.51
CA ASP A 545 41.71 -13.66 6.59
C ASP A 545 41.19 -15.04 6.14
N GLU A 546 41.97 -15.72 5.29
CA GLU A 546 41.64 -17.04 4.75
C GLU A 546 41.61 -18.18 5.79
N TYR A 547 42.08 -17.93 7.03
CA TYR A 547 42.12 -18.90 8.13
C TYR A 547 40.93 -18.78 9.09
N ALA A 548 40.10 -17.74 8.93
CA ALA A 548 38.89 -17.53 9.73
C ALA A 548 37.80 -18.56 9.45
N MET A 549 36.93 -18.80 10.44
CA MET A 549 35.70 -19.60 10.28
C MET A 549 34.71 -18.98 9.28
N ASN A 550 34.76 -17.66 9.08
CA ASN A 550 34.07 -16.95 7.99
C ASN A 550 35.04 -15.92 7.36
N PRO A 551 35.79 -16.30 6.32
CA PRO A 551 36.75 -15.41 5.64
C PRO A 551 36.11 -14.17 4.99
N SER A 552 34.79 -14.16 4.83
CA SER A 552 34.02 -13.03 4.29
C SER A 552 33.45 -12.11 5.38
N HIS A 553 33.78 -12.32 6.67
CA HIS A 553 33.27 -11.51 7.78
C HIS A 553 34.09 -10.24 8.00
N GLN A 554 33.43 -9.17 8.44
CA GLN A 554 34.07 -7.90 8.79
C GLN A 554 33.43 -7.28 10.04
N TRP A 555 34.26 -6.63 10.84
CA TRP A 555 33.92 -6.01 12.13
C TRP A 555 34.80 -4.77 12.36
N ASN A 556 34.80 -4.22 13.57
CA ASN A 556 35.63 -3.08 13.93
C ASN A 556 36.54 -3.34 15.13
N GLU A 557 37.67 -2.62 15.15
CA GLU A 557 38.47 -2.42 16.36
C GLU A 557 38.37 -0.94 16.73
N VAL A 558 37.94 -0.65 17.95
CA VAL A 558 37.65 0.69 18.45
C VAL A 558 38.59 1.06 19.60
N CYS A 559 38.98 2.34 19.65
CA CYS A 559 39.86 2.90 20.65
C CYS A 559 39.05 3.61 21.74
N ILE A 560 39.15 3.12 22.98
CA ILE A 560 38.54 3.71 24.17
C ILE A 560 39.65 4.05 25.16
N ASP A 561 39.75 5.33 25.55
CA ASP A 561 40.76 5.86 26.46
C ASP A 561 42.22 5.47 26.09
N GLY A 562 42.49 5.29 24.79
CA GLY A 562 43.80 4.92 24.25
C GLY A 562 44.08 3.41 24.18
N ASN A 563 43.14 2.56 24.58
CA ASN A 563 43.23 1.10 24.45
C ASN A 563 42.31 0.60 23.33
N TRP A 564 42.70 -0.47 22.63
CA TRP A 564 41.95 -1.01 21.49
C TRP A 564 41.18 -2.26 21.88
N TYR A 565 39.96 -2.37 21.33
CA TYR A 565 39.03 -3.47 21.58
C TYR A 565 38.24 -3.82 20.33
N ILE A 566 37.91 -5.10 20.16
CA ILE A 566 37.07 -5.60 19.06
C ILE A 566 35.60 -5.39 19.38
N ILE A 567 34.86 -4.92 18.38
CA ILE A 567 33.40 -4.82 18.39
C ILE A 567 32.82 -5.32 17.06
N ASP A 568 31.90 -6.27 17.15
CA ASP A 568 31.16 -6.83 16.01
C ASP A 568 29.67 -6.52 16.19
N VAL A 569 29.25 -5.37 15.66
CA VAL A 569 27.87 -4.85 15.80
C VAL A 569 26.85 -5.83 15.20
N GLN A 570 27.14 -6.40 14.04
CA GLN A 570 26.25 -7.38 13.40
C GLN A 570 26.15 -8.65 14.23
N GLY A 571 27.27 -9.14 14.77
CA GLY A 571 27.31 -10.30 15.65
C GLY A 571 26.53 -10.09 16.95
N ASN A 572 26.61 -8.89 17.53
CA ASN A 572 25.83 -8.50 18.72
C ASN A 572 24.34 -8.48 18.41
N ASP A 573 23.95 -7.69 17.40
CA ASP A 573 22.58 -7.54 16.91
C ASP A 573 21.89 -8.90 16.70
N LYS A 574 22.49 -9.75 15.86
CA LYS A 574 22.00 -11.10 15.55
C LYS A 574 21.90 -12.03 16.77
N SER A 575 22.68 -11.78 17.82
CA SER A 575 22.63 -12.58 19.05
C SER A 575 21.56 -12.10 20.04
N GLY A 576 21.03 -10.88 19.87
CA GLY A 576 20.09 -10.24 20.81
C GLY A 576 20.73 -9.76 22.12
N PHE A 577 22.06 -9.78 22.21
CA PHE A 577 22.84 -9.25 23.33
C PHE A 577 24.26 -8.87 22.89
N ARG A 578 25.07 -8.29 23.78
CA ARG A 578 26.44 -7.85 23.46
C ARG A 578 27.46 -9.00 23.55
N ALA A 579 27.34 -10.00 22.65
CA ALA A 579 28.17 -11.21 22.62
C ALA A 579 29.64 -10.99 22.21
N PHE A 580 29.89 -9.98 21.37
CA PHE A 580 31.15 -9.61 20.74
C PHE A 580 31.39 -8.10 20.89
N TYR A 581 31.40 -7.64 22.15
CA TYR A 581 31.47 -6.23 22.50
C TYR A 581 32.68 -5.96 23.40
N LEU A 582 33.61 -5.17 22.88
CA LEU A 582 34.86 -4.74 23.53
C LEU A 582 35.76 -5.88 24.02
N LEU A 583 36.07 -6.80 23.10
CA LEU A 583 36.89 -7.99 23.36
C LEU A 583 38.35 -7.81 22.95
N SER A 584 39.23 -8.61 23.54
CA SER A 584 40.60 -8.83 23.08
C SER A 584 40.68 -9.64 21.79
N ASP A 585 41.83 -9.59 21.13
CA ASP A 585 42.11 -10.39 19.94
C ASP A 585 41.96 -11.90 20.23
N ASP A 586 42.38 -12.32 21.43
CA ASP A 586 42.40 -13.73 21.81
C ASP A 586 41.01 -14.23 22.24
N THR A 587 40.23 -13.43 22.98
CA THR A 587 38.84 -13.78 23.32
C THR A 587 37.95 -13.76 22.08
N TYR A 588 38.02 -12.72 21.23
CA TYR A 588 37.20 -12.68 20.00
C TYR A 588 37.57 -13.84 19.06
N GLY A 589 38.86 -14.08 18.82
CA GLY A 589 39.31 -15.20 17.99
C GLY A 589 38.87 -16.57 18.53
N ALA A 590 38.93 -16.77 19.86
CA ALA A 590 38.48 -18.00 20.50
C ALA A 590 36.95 -18.21 20.49
N MET A 591 36.17 -17.12 20.62
CA MET A 591 34.71 -17.18 20.66
C MET A 591 34.06 -17.26 19.28
N SER A 592 34.56 -16.48 18.32
CA SER A 592 34.00 -16.39 16.95
C SER A 592 34.65 -17.37 15.96
N GLY A 593 35.88 -17.80 16.24
CA GLY A 593 36.72 -18.50 15.26
C GLY A 593 37.24 -17.59 14.13
N MET A 594 37.16 -16.27 14.27
CA MET A 594 37.76 -15.34 13.29
C MET A 594 39.29 -15.31 13.41
N SER A 595 39.95 -15.11 12.28
CA SER A 595 41.38 -14.82 12.14
C SER A 595 41.54 -13.61 11.21
N TRP A 596 42.57 -12.79 11.43
CA TRP A 596 42.88 -11.61 10.64
C TRP A 596 44.36 -11.24 10.79
N ASP A 597 44.86 -10.40 9.88
CA ASP A 597 46.22 -9.86 9.97
C ASP A 597 46.34 -8.84 11.11
N ARG A 598 46.63 -9.34 12.32
CA ARG A 598 46.93 -8.54 13.53
C ARG A 598 48.17 -7.62 13.40
N SER A 599 48.89 -7.63 12.27
CA SER A 599 49.95 -6.64 11.99
C SER A 599 49.46 -5.43 11.19
N SER A 600 48.26 -5.52 10.59
CA SER A 600 47.62 -4.44 9.82
C SER A 600 46.80 -3.46 10.67
N VAL A 601 46.52 -3.83 11.92
CA VAL A 601 45.68 -3.11 12.89
C VAL A 601 46.31 -3.15 14.30
N PRO A 602 45.89 -2.29 15.24
CA PRO A 602 46.39 -2.31 16.62
C PRO A 602 45.99 -3.59 17.36
N ALA A 603 46.87 -4.13 18.21
CA ALA A 603 46.50 -5.27 19.06
C ALA A 603 45.47 -4.87 20.12
N CYS A 604 44.45 -5.70 20.34
CA CYS A 604 43.49 -5.59 21.44
C CYS A 604 43.89 -6.56 22.57
N PRO A 605 44.64 -6.12 23.60
CA PRO A 605 45.40 -7.03 24.47
C PRO A 605 44.61 -7.65 25.63
N ALA A 606 43.42 -7.13 25.92
CA ALA A 606 42.56 -7.57 27.02
C ALA A 606 41.09 -7.20 26.73
N ASP A 607 40.16 -7.99 27.27
CA ASP A 607 38.74 -7.66 27.25
C ASP A 607 38.48 -6.43 28.14
N TYR A 608 37.41 -5.67 27.86
CA TYR A 608 37.09 -4.46 28.64
C TYR A 608 36.52 -4.74 30.04
N TYR A 609 36.02 -5.96 30.29
CA TYR A 609 35.25 -6.34 31.49
C TYR A 609 35.86 -7.50 32.30
#